data_AF-K2CS68-F1
#
_entry.id   AF-K2CS68-F1
#
_cell.length_a   1.000
_cell.length_b   1.000
_cell.length_c   1.000
_cell.angle_alpha   90.00
_cell.angle_beta   90.00
_cell.angle_gamma   90.00
#
_symmetry.space_group_name_H-M   'P 1'
#
loop_
_entity.id
_entity.type
_entity.pdbx_description
1 polymer ?
#
loop_
_entity_poly.entity_id
_entity_poly.type
_entity_poly.pdbx_seq_one_letter_code
_entity_poly.pdbx_strand_id
1 'polypeptide(L)'
;MDLEWFEISNGIMQAVSSLLERRNENLLAPSGQISQNLDSAFTKMIPNIDEEYRLSDFLMWMGTGNKMGIDPRTHQRVMRKVNLINYTFLVARMVQDTPVPEITNQILDHLEQTRERLEVAWGKMEYDRFRLAGVPLMQLDGKIKASLTEELGEEKFAEIEPKQPDELDDETRELLTVTLGKRIQNDIYRHILVSVISELWVEYLTRVDALRVSIGLEAYAQRDPLVQYKSQAAEMFKNLLSDIRAGVISRMFRFQPKRASTTIDKSAPQSSGKNAPVIDVQPSESKKKRKRH
;
A
#
# COMPACT_ATOMS: atom_id res chain seq x y z
N MET A 1 -45.51 -6.69 -20.37
CA MET A 1 -44.71 -6.97 -21.57
C MET A 1 -43.65 -7.97 -21.11
N ASP A 2 -43.86 -9.23 -21.44
CA ASP A 2 -42.87 -10.27 -21.20
C ASP A 2 -41.82 -10.12 -22.30
N LEU A 3 -40.79 -9.34 -22.04
CA LEU A 3 -39.65 -9.22 -22.94
C LEU A 3 -38.92 -10.56 -22.92
N GLU A 4 -38.68 -11.11 -24.09
CA GLU A 4 -37.85 -12.31 -24.25
C GLU A 4 -36.43 -12.02 -23.74
N TRP A 5 -35.76 -13.02 -23.16
CA TRP A 5 -34.41 -12.86 -22.60
C TRP A 5 -33.42 -12.21 -23.58
N PHE A 6 -33.56 -12.52 -24.87
CA PHE A 6 -32.75 -11.94 -25.95
C PHE A 6 -32.91 -10.41 -26.06
N GLU A 7 -34.13 -9.88 -25.92
CA GLU A 7 -34.40 -8.45 -25.99
C GLU A 7 -33.86 -7.72 -24.76
N ILE A 8 -34.01 -8.34 -23.57
CA ILE A 8 -33.43 -7.83 -22.32
C ILE A 8 -31.90 -7.79 -22.41
N SER A 9 -31.28 -8.88 -22.88
CA SER A 9 -29.84 -9.00 -23.03
C SER A 9 -29.28 -7.95 -24.01
N ASN A 10 -29.90 -7.81 -25.19
CA ASN A 10 -29.50 -6.79 -26.16
C ASN A 10 -29.66 -5.37 -25.63
N GLY A 11 -30.76 -5.07 -24.94
CA GLY A 11 -30.99 -3.77 -24.32
C GLY A 11 -29.93 -3.43 -23.29
N ILE A 12 -29.56 -4.39 -22.42
CA ILE A 12 -28.48 -4.23 -21.44
C ILE A 12 -27.14 -4.01 -22.16
N MET A 13 -26.80 -4.81 -23.16
CA MET A 13 -25.53 -4.68 -23.89
C MET A 13 -25.42 -3.33 -24.60
N GLN A 14 -26.50 -2.86 -25.22
CA GLN A 14 -26.52 -1.55 -25.87
C GLN A 14 -26.37 -0.41 -24.86
N ALA A 15 -27.04 -0.49 -23.70
CA ALA A 15 -26.89 0.48 -22.63
C ALA A 15 -25.45 0.52 -22.11
N VAL A 16 -24.83 -0.64 -21.89
CA VAL A 16 -23.41 -0.74 -21.47
C VAL A 16 -22.49 -0.13 -22.52
N SER A 17 -22.64 -0.49 -23.80
CA SER A 17 -21.81 0.05 -24.88
C SER A 17 -21.93 1.57 -24.97
N SER A 18 -23.14 2.11 -24.94
CA SER A 18 -23.36 3.56 -25.00
C SER A 18 -22.73 4.31 -23.81
N LEU A 19 -22.75 3.70 -22.62
CA LEU A 19 -22.12 4.27 -21.43
C LEU A 19 -20.59 4.27 -21.54
N LEU A 20 -20.02 3.20 -22.09
CA LEU A 20 -18.57 3.08 -22.32
C LEU A 20 -18.09 4.07 -23.40
N GLU A 21 -18.84 4.22 -24.49
CA GLU A 21 -18.54 5.20 -25.55
C GLU A 21 -18.56 6.63 -25.01
N ARG A 22 -19.63 7.02 -24.31
CA ARG A 22 -19.70 8.35 -23.66
C ARG A 22 -18.55 8.56 -22.68
N ARG A 23 -18.18 7.52 -21.92
CA ARG A 23 -17.03 7.61 -21.00
C ARG A 23 -15.74 7.83 -21.78
N ASN A 24 -15.53 7.12 -22.88
CA ASN A 24 -14.35 7.26 -23.72
C ASN A 24 -14.24 8.66 -24.30
N GLU A 25 -15.32 9.17 -24.90
CA GLU A 25 -15.40 10.53 -25.44
C GLU A 25 -15.08 11.59 -24.37
N ASN A 26 -15.67 11.48 -23.19
CA ASN A 26 -15.42 12.43 -22.09
C ASN A 26 -13.97 12.39 -21.58
N LEU A 27 -13.35 11.20 -21.55
CA LEU A 27 -11.97 11.06 -21.09
C LEU A 27 -10.97 11.62 -22.12
N LEU A 28 -11.23 11.43 -23.41
CA LEU A 28 -10.36 11.82 -24.53
C LEU A 28 -10.67 13.20 -25.12
N ALA A 29 -11.73 13.87 -24.67
CA ALA A 29 -12.01 15.24 -25.07
C ALA A 29 -10.80 16.17 -24.81
N PRO A 30 -10.68 17.31 -25.51
CA PRO A 30 -9.60 18.28 -25.26
C PRO A 30 -9.56 18.76 -23.80
N SER A 31 -10.73 18.91 -23.15
CA SER A 31 -10.86 19.21 -21.73
C SER A 31 -11.05 17.97 -20.85
N GLY A 32 -10.85 16.77 -21.42
CA GLY A 32 -10.98 15.49 -20.74
C GLY A 32 -9.85 15.26 -19.73
N GLN A 33 -10.12 14.38 -18.76
CA GLN A 33 -9.20 14.15 -17.65
C GLN A 33 -7.84 13.61 -18.13
N ILE A 34 -7.81 12.78 -19.19
CA ILE A 34 -6.55 12.21 -19.72
C ILE A 34 -5.70 13.31 -20.35
N SER A 35 -6.31 14.18 -21.17
CA SER A 35 -5.65 15.32 -21.82
C SER A 35 -5.06 16.28 -20.77
N GLN A 36 -5.84 16.64 -19.75
CA GLN A 36 -5.37 17.50 -18.66
C GLN A 36 -4.22 16.86 -17.84
N ASN A 37 -4.28 15.55 -17.62
CA ASN A 37 -3.23 14.82 -16.93
C ASN A 37 -1.94 14.79 -17.74
N LEU A 38 -2.03 14.60 -19.07
CA LEU A 38 -0.91 14.68 -20.00
C LEU A 38 -0.26 16.06 -19.94
N ASP A 39 -1.04 17.13 -20.12
CA ASP A 39 -0.53 18.51 -20.11
C ASP A 39 0.18 18.83 -18.79
N SER A 40 -0.41 18.38 -17.67
CA SER A 40 0.18 18.53 -16.34
C SER A 40 1.48 17.74 -16.19
N ALA A 41 1.56 16.53 -16.75
CA ALA A 41 2.75 15.70 -16.72
C ALA A 41 3.87 16.35 -17.56
N PHE A 42 3.56 16.84 -18.77
CA PHE A 42 4.51 17.56 -19.63
C PHE A 42 5.07 18.81 -18.94
N THR A 43 4.21 19.58 -18.26
CA THR A 43 4.61 20.84 -17.60
C THR A 43 5.55 20.61 -16.42
N LYS A 44 5.41 19.49 -15.70
CA LYS A 44 6.22 19.17 -14.51
C LYS A 44 7.56 18.51 -14.84
N MET A 45 7.84 18.22 -16.10
CA MET A 45 9.08 17.55 -16.49
C MET A 45 10.29 18.46 -16.37
N ILE A 46 11.32 17.96 -15.68
CA ILE A 46 12.67 18.50 -15.70
C ILE A 46 13.36 17.95 -16.96
N PRO A 47 14.11 18.75 -17.76
CA PRO A 47 14.63 18.36 -19.08
C PRO A 47 15.59 17.16 -19.16
N ASN A 48 16.02 16.54 -18.05
CA ASN A 48 17.19 15.66 -17.98
C ASN A 48 16.92 14.22 -17.48
N ILE A 49 15.79 13.60 -17.83
CA ILE A 49 15.51 12.19 -17.46
C ILE A 49 15.43 11.32 -18.73
N ASP A 50 16.01 10.11 -18.68
CA ASP A 50 15.99 9.07 -19.72
C ASP A 50 14.60 8.83 -20.33
N GLU A 51 14.54 8.67 -21.67
CA GLU A 51 13.30 8.57 -22.44
C GLU A 51 12.37 7.41 -22.02
N GLU A 52 12.91 6.28 -21.57
CA GLU A 52 12.12 5.11 -21.19
C GLU A 52 11.39 5.32 -19.84
N TYR A 53 12.05 5.93 -18.85
CA TYR A 53 11.42 6.30 -17.58
C TYR A 53 10.31 7.33 -17.79
N ARG A 54 10.49 8.26 -18.74
CA ARG A 54 9.48 9.27 -19.10
C ARG A 54 8.17 8.63 -19.56
N LEU A 55 8.22 7.63 -20.43
CA LEU A 55 7.01 7.00 -20.97
C LEU A 55 6.22 6.27 -19.88
N SER A 56 6.93 5.59 -18.97
CA SER A 56 6.29 4.88 -17.85
C SER A 56 5.58 5.83 -16.88
N ASP A 57 6.19 6.97 -16.57
CA ASP A 57 5.55 8.02 -15.77
C ASP A 57 4.33 8.61 -16.48
N PHE A 58 4.42 8.89 -17.78
CA PHE A 58 3.26 9.33 -18.56
C PHE A 58 2.12 8.31 -18.50
N LEU A 59 2.39 7.04 -18.74
CA LEU A 59 1.38 5.97 -18.66
C LEU A 59 0.72 5.91 -17.28
N MET A 60 1.50 6.04 -16.20
CA MET A 60 0.98 6.01 -14.84
C MET A 60 0.13 7.24 -14.50
N TRP A 61 0.56 8.43 -14.96
CA TRP A 61 -0.16 9.69 -14.71
C TRP A 61 -1.42 9.81 -15.55
N MET A 62 -1.40 9.38 -16.81
CA MET A 62 -2.57 9.31 -17.68
C MET A 62 -3.62 8.33 -17.15
N GLY A 63 -3.18 7.18 -16.63
CA GLY A 63 -4.05 6.12 -16.15
C GLY A 63 -4.78 6.46 -14.84
N THR A 64 -4.42 7.54 -14.14
CA THR A 64 -4.99 7.92 -12.85
C THR A 64 -5.64 9.30 -12.89
N GLY A 65 -6.78 9.46 -12.24
CA GLY A 65 -7.51 10.73 -12.17
C GLY A 65 -7.92 11.04 -10.75
N ASN A 66 -8.44 12.24 -10.51
CA ASN A 66 -8.97 12.62 -9.21
C ASN A 66 -10.49 12.75 -9.29
N LYS A 67 -11.20 12.08 -8.38
CA LYS A 67 -12.65 12.20 -8.24
C LYS A 67 -12.98 12.68 -6.83
N MET A 68 -13.90 13.63 -6.72
CA MET A 68 -14.44 14.01 -5.41
C MET A 68 -15.13 12.81 -4.78
N GLY A 69 -14.73 12.48 -3.55
CA GLY A 69 -15.37 11.49 -2.70
C GLY A 69 -15.68 12.07 -1.33
N ILE A 70 -16.41 11.31 -0.52
CA ILE A 70 -16.71 11.66 0.87
C ILE A 70 -15.94 10.69 1.75
N ASP A 71 -15.17 11.21 2.69
CA ASP A 71 -14.49 10.41 3.70
C ASP A 71 -15.53 9.79 4.67
N PRO A 72 -15.59 8.45 4.81
CA PRO A 72 -16.57 7.80 5.67
C PRO A 72 -16.37 8.08 7.17
N ARG A 73 -15.18 8.53 7.59
CA ARG A 73 -14.88 8.83 9.01
C ARG A 73 -15.12 10.29 9.37
N THR A 74 -14.76 11.21 8.47
CA THR A 74 -14.85 12.65 8.74
C THR A 74 -16.04 13.32 8.06
N HIS A 75 -16.74 12.61 7.16
CA HIS A 75 -17.81 13.13 6.29
C HIS A 75 -17.39 14.36 5.44
N GLN A 76 -16.10 14.63 5.33
CA GLN A 76 -15.58 15.73 4.54
C GLN A 76 -15.39 15.32 3.08
N ARG A 77 -15.50 16.32 2.18
CA ARG A 77 -15.16 16.14 0.77
C ARG A 77 -13.65 15.99 0.63
N VAL A 78 -13.23 14.87 0.08
CA VAL A 78 -11.82 14.55 -0.16
C VAL A 78 -11.63 14.17 -1.62
N MET A 79 -10.54 14.66 -2.21
CA MET A 79 -10.14 14.20 -3.54
C MET A 79 -9.55 12.80 -3.41
N ARG A 80 -10.12 11.83 -4.15
CA ARG A 80 -9.60 10.47 -4.22
C ARG A 80 -8.98 10.20 -5.57
N LYS A 81 -7.80 9.60 -5.58
CA LYS A 81 -7.23 9.03 -6.80
C LYS A 81 -8.08 7.83 -7.25
N VAL A 82 -8.42 7.81 -8.53
CA VAL A 82 -9.17 6.74 -9.20
C VAL A 82 -8.44 6.30 -10.46
N ASN A 83 -8.51 5.02 -10.81
CA ASN A 83 -7.99 4.56 -12.10
C ASN A 83 -8.98 4.95 -13.20
N LEU A 84 -8.50 5.71 -14.17
CA LEU A 84 -9.29 6.13 -15.33
C LEU A 84 -9.41 5.00 -16.35
N ILE A 85 -8.36 4.19 -16.47
CA ILE A 85 -8.28 3.06 -17.38
C ILE A 85 -8.28 1.77 -16.56
N ASN A 86 -9.23 0.88 -16.85
CA ASN A 86 -9.25 -0.47 -16.29
C ASN A 86 -8.93 -1.48 -17.40
N TYR A 87 -7.92 -2.31 -17.16
CA TYR A 87 -7.43 -3.28 -18.13
C TYR A 87 -8.07 -4.67 -17.98
N THR A 88 -9.01 -4.89 -17.04
CA THR A 88 -9.56 -6.24 -16.78
C THR A 88 -10.07 -6.94 -18.04
N PHE A 89 -10.82 -6.25 -18.89
CA PHE A 89 -11.35 -6.86 -20.13
C PHE A 89 -10.25 -7.10 -21.18
N LEU A 90 -9.28 -6.18 -21.27
CA LEU A 90 -8.13 -6.35 -22.16
C LEU A 90 -7.31 -7.57 -21.73
N VAL A 91 -7.00 -7.70 -20.44
CA VAL A 91 -6.29 -8.85 -19.88
C VAL A 91 -7.07 -10.13 -20.13
N ALA A 92 -8.39 -10.15 -19.87
CA ALA A 92 -9.23 -11.31 -20.14
C ALA A 92 -9.16 -11.76 -21.61
N ARG A 93 -9.18 -10.80 -22.55
CA ARG A 93 -9.03 -11.07 -23.99
C ARG A 93 -7.63 -11.57 -24.35
N MET A 94 -6.59 -11.04 -23.69
CA MET A 94 -5.20 -11.46 -23.93
C MET A 94 -4.93 -12.89 -23.47
N VAL A 95 -5.63 -13.36 -22.44
CA VAL A 95 -5.41 -14.71 -21.87
C VAL A 95 -6.48 -15.73 -22.26
N GLN A 96 -7.49 -15.33 -23.05
CA GLN A 96 -8.67 -16.15 -23.36
C GLN A 96 -8.32 -17.52 -23.94
N ASP A 97 -7.30 -17.57 -24.80
CA ASP A 97 -6.87 -18.79 -25.51
C ASP A 97 -5.55 -19.37 -24.94
N THR A 98 -5.09 -18.89 -23.80
CA THR A 98 -3.84 -19.33 -23.16
C THR A 98 -4.10 -20.45 -22.15
N PRO A 99 -3.37 -21.58 -22.18
CA PRO A 99 -3.50 -22.62 -21.17
C PRO A 99 -3.22 -22.13 -19.74
N VAL A 100 -3.99 -22.63 -18.76
CA VAL A 100 -3.84 -22.25 -17.33
C VAL A 100 -2.40 -22.37 -16.80
N PRO A 101 -1.62 -23.43 -17.10
CA PRO A 101 -0.24 -23.54 -16.62
C PRO A 101 0.67 -22.44 -17.17
N GLU A 102 0.46 -22.02 -18.42
CA GLU A 102 1.24 -20.96 -19.05
C GLU A 102 0.91 -19.60 -18.43
N ILE A 103 -0.39 -19.30 -18.23
CA ILE A 103 -0.82 -18.10 -17.50
C ILE A 103 -0.20 -18.07 -16.10
N THR A 104 -0.18 -19.22 -15.41
CA THR A 104 0.40 -19.34 -14.08
C THR A 104 1.88 -18.98 -14.09
N ASN A 105 2.66 -19.49 -15.05
CA ASN A 105 4.08 -19.18 -15.18
C ASN A 105 4.31 -17.69 -15.49
N GLN A 106 3.51 -17.10 -16.38
CA GLN A 106 3.59 -15.67 -16.70
C GLN A 106 3.32 -14.79 -15.47
N ILE A 107 2.33 -15.17 -14.65
CA ILE A 107 2.03 -14.47 -13.40
C ILE A 107 3.20 -14.61 -12.42
N LEU A 108 3.76 -15.81 -12.26
CA LEU A 108 4.88 -16.05 -11.36
C LEU A 108 6.12 -15.24 -11.77
N ASP A 109 6.48 -15.27 -13.05
CA ASP A 109 7.58 -14.48 -13.61
C ASP A 109 7.37 -12.98 -13.39
N HIS A 110 6.15 -12.49 -13.65
CA HIS A 110 5.81 -11.09 -13.38
C HIS A 110 5.94 -10.71 -11.89
N LEU A 111 5.49 -11.58 -10.98
CA LEU A 111 5.61 -11.34 -9.53
C LEU A 111 7.06 -11.38 -9.07
N GLU A 112 7.89 -12.25 -9.63
CA GLU A 112 9.31 -12.35 -9.34
C GLU A 112 10.08 -11.12 -9.82
N GLN A 113 9.85 -10.69 -11.06
CA GLN A 113 10.41 -9.42 -11.58
C GLN A 113 9.93 -8.21 -10.76
N THR A 114 8.66 -8.20 -10.34
CA THR A 114 8.13 -7.13 -9.49
C THR A 114 8.83 -7.11 -8.12
N ARG A 115 9.08 -8.29 -7.52
CA ARG A 115 9.81 -8.43 -6.26
C ARG A 115 11.22 -7.83 -6.38
N GLU A 116 11.93 -8.12 -7.46
CA GLU A 116 13.28 -7.59 -7.72
C GLU A 116 13.26 -6.07 -7.93
N ARG A 117 12.32 -5.56 -8.72
CA ARG A 117 12.19 -4.11 -8.94
C ARG A 117 11.84 -3.36 -7.66
N LEU A 118 11.00 -3.94 -6.80
CA LEU A 118 10.68 -3.38 -5.49
C LEU A 118 11.91 -3.35 -4.57
N GLU A 119 12.76 -4.37 -4.61
CA GLU A 119 14.04 -4.40 -3.87
C GLU A 119 14.91 -3.19 -4.22
N VAL A 120 15.10 -2.94 -5.53
CA VAL A 120 15.86 -1.80 -6.03
C VAL A 120 15.21 -0.48 -5.62
N ALA A 121 13.89 -0.37 -5.76
CA ALA A 121 13.15 0.84 -5.39
C ALA A 121 13.24 1.15 -3.90
N TRP A 122 13.14 0.14 -3.03
CA TRP A 122 13.29 0.28 -1.59
C TRP A 122 14.74 0.62 -1.20
N GLY A 123 15.72 0.00 -1.86
CA GLY A 123 17.13 0.34 -1.69
C GLY A 123 17.40 1.81 -1.98
N LYS A 124 16.93 2.32 -3.13
CA LYS A 124 17.08 3.74 -3.51
C LYS A 124 16.40 4.67 -2.51
N MET A 125 15.16 4.35 -2.13
CA MET A 125 14.40 5.14 -1.15
C MET A 125 15.12 5.23 0.20
N GLU A 126 15.70 4.11 0.64
CA GLU A 126 16.44 4.07 1.90
C GLU A 126 17.77 4.81 1.82
N TYR A 127 18.50 4.62 0.73
CA TYR A 127 19.73 5.37 0.49
C TYR A 127 19.46 6.88 0.46
N ASP A 128 18.39 7.32 -0.22
CA ASP A 128 17.98 8.73 -0.20
C ASP A 128 17.60 9.21 1.21
N ARG A 129 16.91 8.39 1.99
CA ARG A 129 16.59 8.70 3.40
C ARG A 129 17.88 8.89 4.21
N PHE A 130 18.84 7.99 4.04
CA PHE A 130 20.13 8.01 4.73
C PHE A 130 20.98 9.24 4.34
N ARG A 131 21.06 9.51 3.03
CA ARG A 131 21.71 10.68 2.44
C ARG A 131 21.13 11.99 2.95
N LEU A 132 19.81 12.15 2.91
CA LEU A 132 19.12 13.35 3.39
C LEU A 132 19.25 13.57 4.90
N ALA A 133 19.39 12.49 5.68
CA ALA A 133 19.59 12.59 7.12
C ALA A 133 21.03 13.00 7.48
N GLY A 134 21.98 12.99 6.54
CA GLY A 134 23.38 13.31 6.78
C GLY A 134 24.07 12.35 7.75
N VAL A 135 23.57 11.12 7.84
CA VAL A 135 24.07 10.12 8.79
C VAL A 135 25.29 9.41 8.17
N PRO A 136 26.45 9.36 8.85
CA PRO A 136 27.62 8.62 8.36
C PRO A 136 27.39 7.11 8.34
N LEU A 137 28.11 6.40 7.46
CA LEU A 137 28.09 4.92 7.34
C LEU A 137 28.36 4.20 8.67
N MET A 138 29.15 4.80 9.56
CA MET A 138 29.42 4.30 10.91
C MET A 138 28.16 4.11 11.78
N GLN A 139 27.04 4.77 11.48
CA GLN A 139 25.79 4.62 12.24
C GLN A 139 24.83 3.58 11.64
N LEU A 140 25.22 2.88 10.57
CA LEU A 140 24.42 1.80 9.99
C LEU A 140 24.25 0.63 10.97
N ASP A 141 23.14 -0.10 10.83
CA ASP A 141 22.87 -1.34 11.55
C ASP A 141 24.03 -2.33 11.36
N GLY A 142 24.43 -3.02 12.44
CA GLY A 142 25.58 -3.91 12.43
C GLY A 142 25.48 -5.03 11.40
N LYS A 143 24.25 -5.46 11.05
CA LYS A 143 24.02 -6.43 9.98
C LYS A 143 24.31 -5.87 8.59
N ILE A 144 23.95 -4.60 8.35
CA ILE A 144 24.22 -3.94 7.07
C ILE A 144 25.74 -3.78 6.93
N LYS A 145 26.42 -3.35 8.00
CA LYS A 145 27.88 -3.29 8.01
C LYS A 145 28.51 -4.65 7.69
N ALA A 146 28.08 -5.72 8.36
CA ALA A 146 28.59 -7.06 8.11
C ALA A 146 28.43 -7.49 6.64
N SER A 147 27.25 -7.26 6.03
CA SER A 147 27.03 -7.56 4.61
C SER A 147 27.89 -6.70 3.69
N LEU A 148 28.08 -5.42 3.98
CA LEU A 148 28.96 -4.54 3.21
C LEU A 148 30.43 -4.96 3.35
N THR A 149 30.87 -5.35 4.54
CA THR A 149 32.21 -5.86 4.79
C THR A 149 32.47 -7.16 4.03
N GLU A 150 31.47 -8.05 3.95
CA GLU A 150 31.56 -9.29 3.17
C GLU A 150 31.67 -9.01 1.66
N GLU A 151 30.92 -8.03 1.13
CA GLU A 151 30.92 -7.70 -0.30
C GLU A 151 32.13 -6.83 -0.72
N LEU A 152 32.60 -5.90 0.12
CA LEU A 152 33.69 -4.96 -0.19
C LEU A 152 35.07 -5.39 0.32
N GLY A 153 35.11 -6.27 1.33
CA GLY A 153 36.31 -6.55 2.12
C GLY A 153 36.55 -5.52 3.24
N GLU A 154 37.24 -5.96 4.30
CA GLU A 154 37.48 -5.16 5.51
C GLU A 154 38.24 -3.85 5.24
N GLU A 155 39.26 -3.87 4.39
CA GLU A 155 40.08 -2.69 4.09
C GLU A 155 39.28 -1.58 3.40
N LYS A 156 38.54 -1.92 2.34
CA LYS A 156 37.71 -0.96 1.62
C LYS A 156 36.57 -0.44 2.49
N PHE A 157 35.96 -1.30 3.32
CA PHE A 157 34.90 -0.89 4.22
C PHE A 157 35.40 0.14 5.25
N ALA A 158 36.58 -0.06 5.83
CA ALA A 158 37.17 0.86 6.79
C ALA A 158 37.46 2.25 6.18
N GLU A 159 37.79 2.33 4.89
CA GLU A 159 38.00 3.60 4.18
C GLU A 159 36.70 4.38 3.93
N ILE A 160 35.57 3.67 3.73
CA ILE A 160 34.28 4.30 3.45
C ILE A 160 33.45 4.56 4.70
N GLU A 161 33.62 3.78 5.77
CA GLU A 161 32.83 3.88 7.00
C GLU A 161 32.73 5.31 7.59
N PRO A 162 33.78 6.15 7.57
CA PRO A 162 33.68 7.53 8.06
C PRO A 162 33.09 8.52 7.05
N LYS A 163 32.99 8.15 5.77
CA LYS A 163 32.55 9.05 4.69
C LYS A 163 31.04 9.31 4.73
N GLN A 164 30.65 10.46 4.19
CA GLN A 164 29.23 10.75 3.96
C GLN A 164 28.70 10.06 2.69
N PRO A 165 27.38 9.83 2.58
CA PRO A 165 26.79 9.17 1.42
C PRO A 165 27.09 9.85 0.08
N ASP A 166 27.21 11.18 0.07
CA ASP A 166 27.50 11.99 -1.13
C ASP A 166 28.99 11.92 -1.54
N GLU A 167 29.87 11.43 -0.67
CA GLU A 167 31.32 11.29 -0.94
C GLU A 167 31.70 9.90 -1.48
N LEU A 168 30.71 9.02 -1.63
CA LEU A 168 30.91 7.67 -2.13
C LEU A 168 31.04 7.67 -3.66
N ASP A 169 31.91 6.82 -4.17
CA ASP A 169 32.01 6.51 -5.58
C ASP A 169 30.78 5.74 -6.07
N ASP A 170 30.57 5.74 -7.39
CA ASP A 170 29.36 5.18 -7.99
C ASP A 170 29.20 3.67 -7.71
N GLU A 171 30.31 2.91 -7.68
CA GLU A 171 30.32 1.47 -7.40
C GLU A 171 29.88 1.18 -5.95
N THR A 172 30.50 1.85 -4.97
CA THR A 172 30.10 1.70 -3.56
C THR A 172 28.66 2.14 -3.32
N ARG A 173 28.21 3.21 -3.98
CA ARG A 173 26.83 3.69 -3.88
C ARG A 173 25.83 2.65 -4.39
N GLU A 174 26.11 2.04 -5.53
CA GLU A 174 25.26 1.00 -6.11
C GLU A 174 25.19 -0.22 -5.19
N LEU A 175 26.33 -0.70 -4.71
CA LEU A 175 26.39 -1.82 -3.79
C LEU A 175 25.60 -1.54 -2.51
N LEU A 176 25.84 -0.39 -1.87
CA LEU A 176 25.11 0.03 -0.68
C LEU A 176 23.59 0.08 -0.93
N THR A 177 23.17 0.59 -2.07
CA THR A 177 21.75 0.65 -2.46
C THR A 177 21.15 -0.75 -2.54
N VAL A 178 21.87 -1.71 -3.14
CA VAL A 178 21.44 -3.12 -3.24
C VAL A 178 21.38 -3.77 -1.86
N THR A 179 22.42 -3.62 -1.04
CA THR A 179 22.47 -4.21 0.32
C THR A 179 21.34 -3.66 1.20
N LEU A 180 21.07 -2.35 1.13
CA LEU A 180 19.94 -1.71 1.82
C LEU A 180 18.59 -2.24 1.31
N GLY A 181 18.44 -2.39 0.00
CA GLY A 181 17.24 -2.94 -0.64
C GLY A 181 16.91 -4.36 -0.15
N LYS A 182 17.89 -5.27 -0.20
CA LYS A 182 17.77 -6.65 0.32
C LYS A 182 17.38 -6.66 1.78
N ARG A 183 18.03 -5.83 2.60
CA ARG A 183 17.79 -5.77 4.05
C ARG A 183 16.36 -5.34 4.36
N ILE A 184 15.90 -4.24 3.76
CA ILE A 184 14.56 -3.69 3.96
C ILE A 184 13.49 -4.63 3.44
N GLN A 185 13.71 -5.20 2.25
CA GLN A 185 12.80 -6.19 1.69
C GLN A 185 12.59 -7.34 2.68
N ASN A 186 13.68 -7.89 3.23
CA ASN A 186 13.61 -8.98 4.19
C ASN A 186 12.87 -8.58 5.47
N ASP A 187 13.13 -7.39 6.02
CA ASP A 187 12.44 -6.92 7.22
C ASP A 187 10.95 -6.68 7.00
N ILE A 188 10.58 -6.12 5.84
CA ILE A 188 9.18 -6.00 5.42
C ILE A 188 8.53 -7.37 5.35
N TYR A 189 9.19 -8.35 4.69
CA TYR A 189 8.62 -9.70 4.53
C TYR A 189 8.46 -10.43 5.85
N ARG A 190 9.44 -10.35 6.75
CA ARG A 190 9.31 -10.88 8.11
C ARG A 190 8.16 -10.25 8.86
N HIS A 191 8.04 -8.93 8.80
CA HIS A 191 6.95 -8.22 9.46
C HIS A 191 5.58 -8.65 8.92
N ILE A 192 5.44 -8.74 7.59
CA ILE A 192 4.22 -9.21 6.93
C ILE A 192 3.88 -10.64 7.36
N LEU A 193 4.85 -11.55 7.32
CA LEU A 193 4.67 -12.95 7.73
C LEU A 193 4.15 -13.04 9.16
N VAL A 194 4.84 -12.41 10.10
CA VAL A 194 4.45 -12.45 11.52
C VAL A 194 3.08 -11.81 11.71
N SER A 195 2.81 -10.67 11.07
CA SER A 195 1.53 -9.97 11.18
C SER A 195 0.36 -10.81 10.69
N VAL A 196 0.47 -11.41 9.49
CA VAL A 196 -0.57 -12.25 8.89
C VAL A 196 -0.81 -13.50 9.73
N ILE A 197 0.26 -14.19 10.14
CA ILE A 197 0.16 -15.39 10.97
C ILE A 197 -0.52 -15.05 12.30
N SER A 198 -0.11 -13.97 12.95
CA SER A 198 -0.67 -13.57 14.26
C SER A 198 -2.16 -13.29 14.18
N GLU A 199 -2.59 -12.54 13.16
CA GLU A 199 -3.99 -12.18 12.93
C GLU A 199 -4.87 -13.41 12.67
N LEU A 200 -4.47 -14.26 11.73
CA LEU A 200 -5.26 -15.43 11.36
C LEU A 200 -5.23 -16.54 12.42
N TRP A 201 -4.14 -16.64 13.18
CA TRP A 201 -4.03 -17.58 14.29
C TRP A 201 -5.03 -17.26 15.40
N VAL A 202 -5.18 -15.98 15.77
CA VAL A 202 -6.17 -15.55 16.77
C VAL A 202 -7.60 -15.88 16.29
N GLU A 203 -7.89 -15.65 15.03
CA GLU A 203 -9.18 -16.01 14.45
C GLU A 203 -9.40 -17.54 14.45
N TYR A 204 -8.38 -18.32 14.11
CA TYR A 204 -8.43 -19.79 14.17
C TYR A 204 -8.72 -20.30 15.59
N LEU A 205 -8.01 -19.80 16.60
CA LEU A 205 -8.25 -20.17 18.00
C LEU A 205 -9.69 -19.86 18.42
N THR A 206 -10.19 -18.67 18.08
CA THR A 206 -11.57 -18.27 18.35
C THR A 206 -12.58 -19.23 17.71
N ARG A 207 -12.35 -19.62 16.45
CA ARG A 207 -13.23 -20.56 15.74
C ARG A 207 -13.17 -21.97 16.33
N VAL A 208 -11.99 -22.43 16.77
CA VAL A 208 -11.82 -23.75 17.41
C VAL A 208 -12.47 -23.81 18.79
N ASP A 209 -12.40 -22.73 19.56
CA ASP A 209 -13.10 -22.63 20.84
C ASP A 209 -14.63 -22.68 20.64
N ALA A 210 -15.15 -21.96 19.65
CA ALA A 210 -16.57 -22.04 19.28
C ALA A 210 -16.96 -23.46 18.81
N LEU A 211 -16.11 -24.10 18.01
CA LEU A 211 -16.31 -25.48 17.56
C LEU A 211 -16.45 -26.44 18.74
N ARG A 212 -15.58 -26.31 19.76
CA ARG A 212 -15.62 -27.12 20.97
C ARG A 212 -16.96 -27.01 21.70
N VAL A 213 -17.53 -25.81 21.79
CA VAL A 213 -18.86 -25.58 22.39
C VAL A 213 -19.96 -26.21 21.55
N SER A 214 -19.93 -26.02 20.23
CA SER A 214 -20.96 -26.54 19.32
C SER A 214 -21.04 -28.06 19.30
N ILE A 215 -19.89 -28.76 19.22
CA ILE A 215 -19.82 -30.23 19.26
C ILE A 215 -20.28 -30.76 20.61
N GLY A 216 -20.03 -30.03 21.70
CA GLY A 216 -20.55 -30.36 23.02
C GLY A 216 -22.09 -30.38 23.07
N LEU A 217 -22.75 -29.54 22.28
CA LEU A 217 -24.22 -29.50 22.16
C LEU A 217 -24.77 -30.57 21.21
N GLU A 218 -23.97 -31.00 20.22
CA GLU A 218 -24.36 -31.95 19.17
C GLU A 218 -24.07 -33.43 19.53
N ALA A 219 -23.43 -33.68 20.68
CA ALA A 219 -23.09 -35.02 21.19
C ALA A 219 -24.29 -35.98 21.39
N TYR A 220 -25.52 -35.51 21.17
CA TYR A 220 -26.73 -36.34 21.09
C TYR A 220 -26.80 -37.23 19.83
N ALA A 221 -25.94 -37.03 18.82
CA ALA A 221 -26.04 -37.66 17.50
C ALA A 221 -25.26 -38.99 17.30
N GLN A 222 -24.94 -39.74 18.38
CA GLN A 222 -24.28 -41.07 18.34
C GLN A 222 -22.90 -41.17 17.63
N ARG A 223 -22.29 -40.05 17.25
CA ARG A 223 -20.91 -40.00 16.74
C ARG A 223 -19.95 -39.53 17.83
N ASP A 224 -18.73 -40.03 17.83
CA ASP A 224 -17.70 -39.64 18.81
C ASP A 224 -17.36 -38.13 18.67
N PRO A 225 -17.71 -37.29 19.67
CA PRO A 225 -17.48 -35.85 19.64
C PRO A 225 -15.99 -35.49 19.46
N LEU A 226 -15.09 -36.31 20.01
CA LEU A 226 -13.65 -36.07 19.93
C LEU A 226 -13.13 -36.26 18.50
N VAL A 227 -13.64 -37.28 17.80
CA VAL A 227 -13.26 -37.56 16.41
C VAL A 227 -13.74 -36.43 15.50
N GLN A 228 -14.97 -35.97 15.68
CA GLN A 228 -15.51 -34.85 14.91
C GLN A 228 -14.72 -33.56 15.13
N TYR A 229 -14.43 -33.24 16.40
CA TYR A 229 -13.65 -32.06 16.75
C TYR A 229 -12.28 -32.08 16.08
N LYS A 230 -11.55 -33.21 16.19
CA LYS A 230 -10.25 -33.36 15.55
C LYS A 230 -10.32 -33.21 14.03
N SER A 231 -11.32 -33.83 13.39
CA SER A 231 -11.49 -33.76 11.94
C SER A 231 -11.77 -32.33 11.47
N GLN A 232 -12.70 -31.63 12.13
CA GLN A 232 -13.08 -30.27 11.74
C GLN A 232 -11.98 -29.26 12.07
N ALA A 233 -11.34 -29.36 13.24
CA ALA A 233 -10.21 -28.50 13.60
C ALA A 233 -9.02 -28.69 12.64
N ALA A 234 -8.73 -29.93 12.21
CA ALA A 234 -7.68 -30.19 11.23
C ALA A 234 -8.00 -29.56 9.87
N GLU A 235 -9.26 -29.60 9.43
CA GLU A 235 -9.68 -28.96 8.18
C GLU A 235 -9.59 -27.43 8.26
N MET A 236 -10.03 -26.85 9.39
CA MET A 236 -9.87 -25.42 9.66
C MET A 236 -8.40 -25.00 9.68
N PHE A 237 -7.50 -25.85 10.19
CA PHE A 237 -6.06 -25.59 10.18
C PHE A 237 -5.47 -25.61 8.76
N LYS A 238 -5.92 -26.51 7.88
CA LYS A 238 -5.50 -26.48 6.46
C LYS A 238 -5.93 -25.20 5.77
N ASN A 239 -7.17 -24.77 6.02
CA ASN A 239 -7.69 -23.50 5.48
C ASN A 239 -6.88 -22.31 6.00
N LEU A 240 -6.57 -22.29 7.30
CA LEU A 240 -5.67 -21.30 7.89
C LEU A 240 -4.32 -21.22 7.16
N LEU A 241 -3.68 -22.36 6.84
CA LEU A 241 -2.41 -22.36 6.11
C LEU A 241 -2.57 -21.78 4.69
N SER A 242 -3.68 -22.07 4.01
CA SER A 242 -3.99 -21.49 2.70
C SER A 242 -4.19 -19.97 2.80
N ASP A 243 -4.97 -19.52 3.79
CA ASP A 243 -5.27 -18.12 4.04
C ASP A 243 -4.00 -17.33 4.41
N ILE A 244 -3.09 -17.92 5.20
CA ILE A 244 -1.79 -17.32 5.52
C ILE A 244 -0.99 -17.10 4.24
N ARG A 245 -0.86 -18.11 3.37
CA ARG A 245 -0.09 -17.96 2.11
C ARG A 245 -0.67 -16.86 1.22
N ALA A 246 -1.99 -16.89 1.01
CA ALA A 246 -2.68 -15.89 0.20
C ALA A 246 -2.55 -14.48 0.81
N GLY A 247 -2.72 -14.36 2.13
CA GLY A 247 -2.61 -13.11 2.87
C GLY A 247 -1.21 -12.51 2.81
N VAL A 248 -0.17 -13.32 2.95
CA VAL A 248 1.23 -12.90 2.85
C VAL A 248 1.53 -12.37 1.46
N ILE A 249 1.25 -13.14 0.40
CA ILE A 249 1.50 -12.73 -0.98
C ILE A 249 0.74 -11.44 -1.31
N SER A 250 -0.54 -11.37 -0.94
CA SER A 250 -1.36 -10.17 -1.16
C SER A 250 -0.79 -8.94 -0.46
N ARG A 251 -0.35 -9.06 0.81
CA ARG A 251 0.25 -7.95 1.55
C ARG A 251 1.62 -7.55 0.99
N MET A 252 2.45 -8.51 0.57
CA MET A 252 3.77 -8.24 0.00
C MET A 252 3.71 -7.29 -1.21
N PHE A 253 2.76 -7.51 -2.14
CA PHE A 253 2.65 -6.70 -3.36
C PHE A 253 1.77 -5.45 -3.19
N ARG A 254 0.97 -5.35 -2.12
CA ARG A 254 0.17 -4.16 -1.80
C ARG A 254 0.87 -3.20 -0.83
N PHE A 255 1.95 -3.64 -0.20
CA PHE A 255 2.68 -2.82 0.76
C PHE A 255 3.28 -1.59 0.08
N GLN A 256 2.93 -0.41 0.57
CA GLN A 256 3.51 0.86 0.15
C GLN A 256 4.23 1.48 1.35
N PRO A 257 5.57 1.58 1.31
CA PRO A 257 6.29 2.32 2.34
C PRO A 257 5.81 3.76 2.37
N LYS A 258 5.61 4.32 3.56
CA LYS A 258 5.43 5.76 3.69
C LYS A 258 6.74 6.41 3.31
N ARG A 259 6.75 7.18 2.21
CA ARG A 259 7.87 8.07 1.92
C ARG A 259 7.98 9.05 3.09
N ALA A 260 9.20 9.24 3.62
CA ALA A 260 9.46 10.36 4.50
C ALA A 260 9.12 11.62 3.71
N SER A 261 8.01 12.27 4.05
CA SER A 261 7.71 13.59 3.51
C SER A 261 8.76 14.51 4.08
N THR A 262 9.63 15.04 3.22
CA THR A 262 10.37 16.27 3.50
C THR A 262 9.36 17.41 3.56
N THR A 263 8.54 17.46 4.62
CA THR A 263 7.93 18.69 5.06
C THR A 263 9.08 19.52 5.62
N ILE A 264 9.69 20.33 4.74
CA ILE A 264 10.24 21.61 5.19
C ILE A 264 9.01 22.43 5.58
N ASP A 265 8.45 22.12 6.75
CA ASP A 265 7.58 23.03 7.44
C ASP A 265 8.47 24.21 7.83
N LYS A 266 8.36 25.28 7.06
CA LYS A 266 8.61 26.64 7.55
C LYS A 266 7.55 26.93 8.62
N SER A 267 7.60 26.22 9.74
CA SER A 267 6.93 26.65 10.97
C SER A 267 7.73 27.82 11.51
N ALA A 268 7.24 29.02 11.19
CA ALA A 268 7.61 30.26 11.84
C ALA A 268 7.62 30.07 13.37
N PRO A 269 8.57 30.68 14.10
CA PRO A 269 8.61 30.57 15.56
C PRO A 269 7.39 31.29 16.15
N GLN A 270 6.41 30.53 16.62
CA GLN A 270 5.42 31.06 17.54
C GLN A 270 6.11 31.32 18.88
N SER A 271 6.34 32.59 19.17
CA SER A 271 6.74 33.11 20.46
C SER A 271 5.71 32.70 21.52
N SER A 272 6.07 31.79 22.41
CA SER A 272 5.38 31.54 23.67
C SER A 272 5.74 32.65 24.67
N GLY A 273 5.13 33.81 24.50
CA GLY A 273 5.07 34.87 25.50
C GLY A 273 3.97 34.58 26.51
N LYS A 274 4.38 34.36 27.76
CA LYS A 274 3.53 34.31 28.96
C LYS A 274 2.57 35.50 29.01
N ASN A 275 1.29 35.25 29.31
CA ASN A 275 0.50 35.91 30.37
C ASN A 275 -0.97 35.49 30.27
N ALA A 276 -1.39 34.63 31.20
CA ALA A 276 -2.80 34.48 31.56
C ALA A 276 -3.12 35.55 32.61
N PRO A 277 -4.24 36.30 32.51
CA PRO A 277 -4.76 37.04 33.64
C PRO A 277 -5.58 36.08 34.52
N VAL A 278 -5.13 35.96 35.76
CA VAL A 278 -5.91 35.44 36.89
C VAL A 278 -7.01 36.46 37.17
N ILE A 279 -8.28 36.05 37.09
CA ILE A 279 -9.39 36.82 37.68
C ILE A 279 -9.88 36.01 38.88
N ASP A 280 -9.57 36.58 40.03
CA ASP A 280 -10.01 36.22 41.38
C ASP A 280 -11.52 36.45 41.52
N VAL A 281 -12.23 35.51 42.13
CA VAL A 281 -13.66 35.66 42.46
C VAL A 281 -13.88 35.29 43.92
N GLN A 282 -14.14 36.31 44.72
CA GLN A 282 -14.89 36.20 45.98
C GLN A 282 -16.00 37.26 46.07
N PRO A 283 -17.04 37.01 46.90
CA PRO A 283 -18.43 37.32 46.58
C PRO A 283 -18.99 38.57 47.29
N SER A 284 -20.07 39.17 46.77
CA SER A 284 -20.92 40.05 47.55
C SER A 284 -22.38 40.11 47.06
N GLU A 285 -23.25 40.47 48.01
CA GLU A 285 -24.67 40.16 48.14
C GLU A 285 -25.66 40.96 47.27
N SER A 286 -26.77 40.30 46.97
CA SER A 286 -28.18 40.75 46.96
C SER A 286 -28.57 42.15 46.41
N LYS A 287 -29.54 42.18 45.48
CA LYS A 287 -30.89 42.76 45.71
C LYS A 287 -31.88 42.47 44.57
N LYS A 288 -33.10 42.16 45.01
CA LYS A 288 -34.35 41.95 44.26
C LYS A 288 -34.83 43.18 43.47
N LYS A 289 -35.53 42.97 42.34
CA LYS A 289 -36.91 43.43 42.02
C LYS A 289 -37.30 43.03 40.57
N ARG A 290 -38.22 42.07 40.40
CA ARG A 290 -39.65 42.20 39.97
C ARG A 290 -39.83 42.66 38.50
N LYS A 291 -40.33 41.80 37.59
CA LYS A 291 -41.76 41.55 37.20
C LYS A 291 -42.36 42.78 36.47
N ARG A 292 -42.95 42.74 35.27
CA ARG A 292 -43.97 41.89 34.60
C ARG A 292 -43.95 42.27 33.09
N HIS A 293 -44.53 41.55 32.13
CA HIS A 293 -45.83 40.89 32.07
C HIS A 293 -45.79 39.62 31.23
#